data_AF-A0A4U9XUX0-F1
#
_entry.id   AF-A0A4U9XUX0-F1
#
_cell.length_a   1.000
_cell.length_b   1.000
_cell.length_c   1.000
_cell.angle_alpha   90.00
_cell.angle_beta   90.00
_cell.angle_gamma   90.00
#
_symmetry.space_group_name_H-M   'P 1'
#
loop_
_entity.id
_entity.type
_entity.pdbx_description
1 polymer ?
#
loop_
_entity_poly.entity_id
_entity_poly.type
_entity_poly.pdbx_seq_one_letter_code
_entity_poly.pdbx_strand_id
1 'polypeptide(L)'
;MIQNNIIEKSIVLNIFILEDDFNQQDRLQETIKNIASQTEIKYKKLNVFGKPNQLISEINETGNHQIFFLDIEIKNEKKERLGNC
;
A
#
# COMPACT_ATOMS: atom_id res chain seq x y z
N MET A 1 41.79 -8.47 -5.79
CA MET A 1 40.79 -7.98 -4.82
C MET A 1 40.12 -6.75 -5.41
N ILE A 2 39.04 -6.92 -6.15
CA ILE A 2 38.19 -5.80 -6.55
C ILE A 2 36.91 -6.03 -5.77
N GLN A 3 36.71 -5.28 -4.68
CA GLN A 3 35.40 -5.19 -4.06
C GLN A 3 34.53 -4.46 -5.08
N ASN A 4 33.75 -5.24 -5.83
CA ASN A 4 32.79 -4.74 -6.79
C ASN A 4 31.81 -3.85 -6.03
N ASN A 5 32.03 -2.54 -6.19
CA ASN A 5 31.21 -1.50 -5.63
C ASN A 5 29.95 -1.38 -6.49
N ILE A 6 29.06 -2.35 -6.34
CA ILE A 6 27.66 -2.21 -6.72
C ILE A 6 26.94 -2.14 -5.39
N ILE A 7 26.94 -0.95 -4.79
CA ILE A 7 25.87 -0.60 -3.86
C ILE A 7 24.63 -0.63 -4.73
N GLU A 8 24.00 -1.80 -4.86
CA GLU A 8 22.65 -1.88 -5.37
C GLU A 8 21.88 -0.87 -4.55
N LYS A 9 21.45 0.18 -5.24
CA LYS A 9 20.74 1.30 -4.63
C LYS A 9 19.47 0.66 -4.07
N SER A 10 19.51 0.27 -2.80
CA SER A 10 18.40 -0.40 -2.14
C SER A 10 17.26 0.61 -2.18
N ILE A 11 16.34 0.42 -3.12
CA ILE A 11 15.16 1.26 -3.26
C ILE A 11 14.31 0.88 -2.04
N VAL A 12 14.34 1.73 -1.03
CA VAL A 12 13.59 1.50 0.20
C VAL A 12 12.16 1.94 -0.04
N LEU A 13 11.23 1.00 0.00
CA LEU A 13 9.83 1.23 -0.34
C LEU A 13 9.07 1.89 0.82
N ASN A 14 8.08 2.71 0.51
CA ASN A 14 7.03 3.12 1.43
C ASN A 14 5.74 2.40 1.02
N ILE A 15 5.18 1.63 1.93
CA ILE A 15 3.98 0.85 1.69
C ILE A 15 2.84 1.47 2.49
N PHE A 16 1.73 1.75 1.81
CA PHE A 16 0.53 2.28 2.40
C PHE A 16 -0.65 1.35 2.10
N ILE A 17 -1.41 0.98 3.13
CA ILE A 17 -2.59 0.12 3.03
C ILE A 17 -3.81 0.94 3.44
N LEU A 18 -4.85 0.95 2.59
CA LEU A 18 -6.18 1.43 2.91
C LEU A 18 -7.14 0.24 2.92
N GLU A 19 -7.60 -0.15 4.10
CA GLU A 19 -8.48 -1.29 4.35
C GLU A 19 -9.33 -0.99 5.59
N ASP A 20 -10.65 -1.13 5.50
CA ASP A 20 -11.56 -0.82 6.61
C ASP A 20 -11.87 -2.03 7.50
N ASP A 21 -11.71 -3.26 6.99
CA ASP A 21 -11.82 -4.48 7.80
C ASP A 21 -10.51 -4.83 8.53
N PHE A 22 -10.56 -4.85 9.87
CA PHE A 22 -9.38 -5.14 10.70
C PHE A 22 -8.75 -6.52 10.45
N ASN A 23 -9.52 -7.55 10.11
CA ASN A 23 -8.97 -8.89 9.87
C ASN A 23 -8.21 -8.92 8.54
N GLN A 24 -8.78 -8.31 7.50
CA GLN A 24 -8.11 -8.14 6.21
C GLN A 24 -6.85 -7.30 6.35
N GLN A 25 -6.94 -6.23 7.14
CA GLN A 25 -5.84 -5.34 7.48
C GLN A 25 -4.66 -6.11 8.09
N ASP A 26 -4.91 -6.88 9.15
CA ASP A 26 -3.88 -7.66 9.84
C ASP A 26 -3.27 -8.73 8.93
N ARG A 27 -4.11 -9.44 8.17
CA ARG A 27 -3.66 -10.45 7.22
C ARG A 27 -2.74 -9.86 6.15
N LEU A 28 -3.11 -8.71 5.58
CA LEU A 28 -2.31 -8.06 4.54
C LEU A 28 -0.98 -7.57 5.12
N GLN A 29 -1.00 -6.98 6.31
CA GLN A 29 0.20 -6.53 7.01
C GLN A 29 1.17 -7.70 7.29
N GLU A 30 0.69 -8.81 7.84
CA GLU A 30 1.52 -10.00 8.10
C GLU A 30 2.04 -10.63 6.81
N THR A 31 1.23 -10.66 5.75
CA THR A 31 1.66 -11.17 4.44
C THR A 31 2.82 -10.35 3.88
N ILE A 32 2.75 -9.02 3.95
CA ILE A 32 3.82 -8.13 3.47
C ILE A 32 5.09 -8.31 4.31
N LYS A 33 4.98 -8.41 5.64
CA LYS A 33 6.13 -8.69 6.51
C LYS A 33 6.78 -10.03 6.17
N ASN A 34 5.98 -11.07 5.95
CA ASN A 34 6.48 -12.40 5.60
C ASN A 34 7.24 -12.37 4.27
N ILE A 35 6.66 -11.76 3.23
CA ILE A 35 7.32 -11.61 1.91
C ILE A 35 8.62 -10.80 2.04
N ALA A 36 8.61 -9.69 2.78
CA ALA A 36 9.80 -8.89 2.99
C ALA A 36 10.90 -9.67 3.75
N SER A 37 10.53 -10.58 4.66
CA SER A 37 11.49 -11.42 5.38
C SER A 37 12.12 -12.52 4.51
N GLN A 38 11.41 -12.95 3.46
CA GLN A 38 11.82 -14.02 2.55
C GLN A 38 12.49 -13.51 1.27
N THR A 39 12.50 -12.19 1.05
CA THR A 39 13.03 -11.55 -0.16
C THR A 39 14.05 -10.48 0.23
N GLU A 40 14.72 -9.89 -0.76
CA GLU A 40 15.63 -8.77 -0.54
C GLU A 40 14.91 -7.41 -0.51
N ILE A 41 13.56 -7.42 -0.53
CA ILE A 41 12.73 -6.22 -0.51
C ILE A 41 12.84 -5.53 0.85
N LYS A 42 13.32 -4.29 0.86
CA LYS A 42 13.35 -3.44 2.04
C LYS A 42 12.31 -2.35 1.94
N TYR A 43 11.56 -2.14 3.02
CA TYR A 43 10.64 -1.02 3.15
C TYR A 43 11.00 -0.18 4.39
N LYS A 44 10.75 1.13 4.30
CA LYS A 44 10.99 2.13 5.34
C LYS A 44 9.73 2.33 6.18
N LYS A 45 8.58 2.32 5.50
CA LYS A 45 7.27 2.57 6.10
C LYS A 45 6.30 1.48 5.65
N LEU A 46 5.52 0.98 6.60
CA LEU A 46 4.35 0.15 6.39
C LEU A 46 3.25 0.76 7.22
N ASN A 47 2.46 1.63 6.61
CA ASN A 47 1.38 2.35 7.28
C ASN A 47 0.04 1.81 6.82
N VAL A 48 -0.88 1.69 7.77
CA VAL A 48 -2.18 1.11 7.53
C VAL A 48 -3.27 2.05 8.01
N PHE A 49 -4.31 2.23 7.18
CA PHE A 49 -5.37 3.21 7.38
C PHE A 49 -6.72 2.58 7.14
N GLY A 50 -7.69 2.90 8.00
CA GLY A 50 -9.10 2.56 7.77
C GLY A 50 -9.90 3.63 7.05
N LYS A 51 -9.31 4.82 6.79
CA LYS A 51 -10.00 5.95 6.15
C LYS A 51 -9.13 6.65 5.12
N PRO A 52 -9.67 7.04 3.95
CA PRO A 52 -8.92 7.72 2.89
C PRO A 52 -8.26 9.02 3.35
N ASN A 53 -8.93 9.81 4.21
CA ASN A 53 -8.39 11.10 4.68
C ASN A 53 -7.11 10.94 5.49
N GLN A 54 -6.98 9.84 6.25
CA GLN A 54 -5.77 9.55 7.03
C GLN A 54 -4.61 9.18 6.10
N LEU A 55 -4.89 8.37 5.08
CA LEU A 55 -3.91 8.04 4.03
C LEU A 55 -3.39 9.31 3.33
N ILE A 56 -4.30 10.18 2.87
CA ILE A 56 -3.93 11.42 2.16
C ILE A 56 -3.04 12.32 3.03
N SER A 57 -3.32 12.41 4.34
CA SER A 57 -2.50 13.22 5.27
C SER A 57 -1.10 12.67 5.53
N GLU A 58 -0.87 11.35 5.34
CA GLU A 58 0.45 10.74 5.53
C GLU A 58 1.33 10.84 4.27
N ILE A 59 0.72 10.93 3.08
CA ILE A 59 1.42 11.08 1.81
C ILE A 59 1.97 12.50 1.68
N ASN A 60 3.13 12.72 2.30
CA ASN A 60 3.84 14.01 2.32
C ASN A 60 5.03 14.05 1.34
N GLU A 61 5.35 12.93 0.71
CA GLU A 61 6.47 12.78 -0.24
C GLU A 61 5.93 12.29 -1.58
N THR A 62 6.58 12.66 -2.69
CA THR A 62 6.29 12.12 -4.02
C THR A 62 7.54 11.41 -4.56
N GLY A 63 7.40 10.18 -5.05
CA GLY A 63 8.52 9.42 -5.61
C GLY A 63 8.18 8.00 -6.04
N ASN A 64 9.03 7.40 -6.88
CA ASN A 64 8.82 6.08 -7.49
C ASN A 64 9.03 4.88 -6.55
N HIS A 65 9.04 5.11 -5.23
CA HIS A 65 9.29 4.09 -4.21
C HIS A 65 8.06 3.89 -3.31
N GLN A 66 6.88 4.32 -3.75
CA GLN A 66 5.64 4.25 -2.99
C GLN A 66 4.71 3.19 -3.58
N ILE A 67 4.22 2.28 -2.76
CA ILE A 67 3.27 1.24 -3.12
C ILE A 67 2.01 1.44 -2.30
N PHE A 68 0.86 1.43 -2.99
CA PHE A 68 -0.45 1.62 -2.39
C PHE A 68 -1.29 0.35 -2.59
N PHE A 69 -1.76 -0.22 -1.49
CA PHE A 69 -2.80 -1.24 -1.46
C PHE A 69 -4.10 -0.54 -1.06
N LEU A 70 -5.07 -0.49 -1.96
CA LEU A 70 -6.33 0.22 -1.73
C LEU A 70 -7.48 -0.76 -1.91
N ASP A 71 -8.22 -1.02 -0.83
CA ASP A 71 -9.53 -1.61 -0.96
C ASP A 71 -10.52 -0.52 -1.38
N ILE A 72 -10.90 -0.56 -2.65
CA ILE A 72 -11.87 0.35 -3.23
C ILE A 72 -13.19 -0.40 -3.35
N GLU A 73 -14.00 -0.33 -2.29
CA GLU A 73 -15.38 -0.77 -2.38
C GLU A 73 -16.14 0.18 -3.32
N ILE A 74 -16.24 -0.20 -4.61
CA ILE A 74 -17.08 0.52 -5.56
C ILE A 74 -18.53 0.22 -5.17
N LYS A 75 -19.05 1.03 -4.23
CA LYS A 75 -20.48 1.10 -4.00
C LYS A 75 -21.09 1.49 -5.33
N ASN A 76 -21.80 0.56 -5.95
CA ASN A 76 -22.79 0.88 -6.97
C ASN A 76 -23.86 1.72 -6.25
N GLU A 77 -23.59 3.00 -6.04
CA GLU A 77 -24.66 3.98 -5.94
C GLU A 77 -25.54 3.71 -7.15
N LYS A 78 -26.78 3.34 -6.84
CA LYS A 78 -27.79 2.85 -7.77
C LYS A 78 -27.57 3.48 -9.14
N LYS A 79 -27.40 2.65 -10.17
CA LYS A 79 -27.90 3.02 -11.49
C LYS A 79 -29.41 3.21 -11.33
N GLU A 80 -29.83 4.37 -10.84
CA GLU A 80 -31.17 4.87 -11.08
C GLU A 80 -31.26 4.99 -12.59
N ARG A 81 -31.82 3.95 -13.22
CA ARG A 81 -32.36 4.10 -14.56
C ARG A 81 -33.46 5.15 -14.41
N LEU A 82 -33.13 6.39 -14.77
CA LEU A 82 -34.12 7.41 -15.06
C LEU A 82 -34.84 6.95 -16.33
N GLY A 83 -35.85 6.11 -16.16
CA GLY A 83 -36.70 5.59 -17.21
C GLY A 83 -38.12 5.65 -16.70
N ASN A 84 -38.75 6.80 -16.90
CA ASN A 84 -40.18 7.00 -16.71
C ASN A 84 -40.94 5.95 -17.55
N CYS A 85 -41.81 5.19 -16.89
CA CYS A 85 -42.97 4.56 -17.52
C CYS A 85 -44.22 5.28 -17.00
#